data_AF-A0A1Z9QF46-F1
#
_entry.id   AF-A0A1Z9QF46-F1
#
_cell.length_a   1.000
_cell.length_b   1.000
_cell.length_c   1.000
_cell.angle_alpha   90.00
_cell.angle_beta   90.00
_cell.angle_gamma   90.00
#
_symmetry.space_group_name_H-M   'P 1'
#
loop_
_entity.id
_entity.type
_entity.pdbx_description
1 polymer ?
#
loop_
_entity_poly.entity_id
_entity_poly.type
_entity_poly.pdbx_seq_one_letter_code
_entity_poly.pdbx_strand_id
1 'polypeptide(L)'
;EVRQISPKTEVVFLSGSCNDRFIEAARASGARGYVYKGDDPAELVSAIRAIVAGGTFYSTSVSERISTAPRGDGESKLSMLSSRELETLRYIAKGLSKKEIAPLMHISVKTVDKHVTQLMSKLEIHDRVALARYAIREGLVAP
;
A
#
# COMPACT_ATOMS: atom_id res chain seq x y z
N GLU A 1 -8.65 -4.69 -17.06
CA GLU A 1 -8.91 -5.78 -18.02
C GLU A 1 -10.26 -6.47 -17.83
N VAL A 2 -10.56 -7.12 -16.70
CA VAL A 2 -11.85 -7.84 -16.50
C VAL A 2 -13.08 -6.97 -16.84
N ARG A 3 -13.15 -5.74 -16.32
CA ARG A 3 -14.26 -4.81 -16.62
C ARG A 3 -14.31 -4.31 -18.06
N GLN A 4 -13.19 -4.32 -18.79
CA GLN A 4 -13.18 -3.94 -20.21
C GLN A 4 -13.75 -5.06 -21.07
N ILE A 5 -13.50 -6.32 -20.69
CA ILE A 5 -13.96 -7.51 -21.42
C ILE A 5 -15.39 -7.89 -21.01
N SER A 6 -15.72 -7.76 -19.72
CA SER A 6 -17.03 -8.10 -19.18
C SER A 6 -17.48 -7.03 -18.16
N PRO A 7 -18.09 -5.93 -18.62
CA PRO A 7 -18.46 -4.79 -17.77
C PRO A 7 -19.52 -5.12 -16.72
N LYS A 8 -20.28 -6.20 -16.90
CA LYS A 8 -21.28 -6.69 -15.93
C LYS A 8 -20.66 -7.58 -14.84
N THR A 9 -19.39 -7.96 -14.97
CA THR A 9 -18.72 -8.80 -13.96
C THR A 9 -18.37 -7.97 -12.75
N GLU A 10 -18.83 -8.43 -11.59
CA GLU A 10 -18.49 -7.82 -10.34
C GLU A 10 -17.19 -8.33 -9.77
N VAL A 11 -16.47 -7.43 -9.09
CA VAL A 11 -15.12 -7.69 -8.58
C VAL A 11 -15.10 -7.47 -7.08
N VAL A 12 -14.66 -8.51 -6.37
CA VAL A 12 -14.32 -8.46 -4.95
C VAL A 12 -12.83 -8.76 -4.78
N PHE A 13 -12.16 -8.01 -3.93
CA PHE A 13 -10.76 -8.26 -3.58
C PHE A 13 -10.69 -9.18 -2.37
N LEU A 14 -9.84 -10.21 -2.42
CA LEU A 14 -9.55 -11.10 -1.30
C LEU A 14 -8.04 -11.10 -1.05
N SER A 15 -7.59 -10.50 0.04
CA SER A 15 -6.18 -10.23 0.29
C SER A 15 -5.72 -10.63 1.69
N GLY A 16 -4.48 -11.11 1.81
CA GLY A 16 -3.82 -11.37 3.10
C GLY A 16 -3.22 -10.13 3.75
N SER A 17 -3.37 -8.96 3.14
CA SER A 17 -2.98 -7.67 3.69
C SER A 17 -4.14 -6.70 3.50
N CYS A 18 -4.50 -5.94 4.52
CA CYS A 18 -5.58 -4.95 4.48
C CYS A 18 -5.04 -3.53 4.75
N ASN A 19 -3.83 -3.20 4.30
CA ASN A 19 -3.30 -1.84 4.48
C ASN A 19 -4.08 -0.80 3.63
N ASP A 20 -3.96 0.46 4.05
CA ASP A 20 -4.77 1.57 3.53
C ASP A 20 -4.56 1.74 2.02
N ARG A 21 -3.31 1.61 1.56
CA ARG A 21 -2.96 1.71 0.14
C ARG A 21 -3.65 0.66 -0.72
N PHE A 22 -3.73 -0.59 -0.26
CA PHE A 22 -4.41 -1.64 -1.01
C PHE A 22 -5.92 -1.45 -1.02
N ILE A 23 -6.50 -0.98 0.09
CA ILE A 23 -7.92 -0.67 0.19
C ILE A 23 -8.27 0.49 -0.76
N GLU A 24 -7.48 1.57 -0.75
CA GLU A 24 -7.64 2.72 -1.64
C GLU A 24 -7.48 2.34 -3.11
N ALA A 25 -6.45 1.58 -3.46
CA ALA A 25 -6.23 1.12 -4.83
C ALA A 25 -7.40 0.25 -5.33
N ALA A 26 -7.93 -0.63 -4.48
CA ALA A 26 -9.12 -1.41 -4.79
C ALA A 26 -10.35 -0.50 -5.02
N ARG A 27 -10.56 0.50 -4.14
CA ARG A 27 -11.65 1.48 -4.29
C ARG A 27 -11.52 2.30 -5.57
N ALA A 28 -10.31 2.77 -5.90
CA ALA A 28 -10.00 3.53 -7.11
C ALA A 28 -10.20 2.70 -8.39
N SER A 29 -9.99 1.38 -8.33
CA SER A 29 -10.34 0.47 -9.44
C SER A 29 -11.86 0.28 -9.62
N GLY A 30 -12.65 0.84 -8.70
CA GLY A 30 -14.10 0.75 -8.62
C GLY A 30 -14.60 -0.58 -8.06
N ALA A 31 -13.76 -1.31 -7.33
CA ALA A 31 -14.16 -2.52 -6.64
C ALA A 31 -15.29 -2.23 -5.66
N ARG A 32 -16.29 -3.12 -5.60
CA ARG A 32 -17.42 -2.98 -4.68
C ARG A 32 -17.25 -3.79 -3.40
N GLY A 33 -16.15 -4.52 -3.25
CA GLY A 33 -15.79 -5.04 -1.94
C GLY A 33 -14.36 -5.49 -1.78
N TYR A 34 -13.98 -5.62 -0.52
CA TYR A 34 -12.66 -6.04 -0.07
C TYR A 34 -12.79 -6.89 1.17
N VAL A 35 -12.25 -8.09 1.11
CA VAL A 35 -12.27 -9.07 2.20
C VAL A 35 -10.84 -9.39 2.62
N TYR A 36 -10.56 -9.23 3.89
CA TYR A 36 -9.31 -9.68 4.48
C TYR A 36 -9.35 -11.20 4.68
N LYS A 37 -8.32 -11.91 4.20
CA LYS A 37 -8.23 -13.38 4.30
C LYS A 37 -8.19 -13.92 5.73
N GLY A 38 -7.84 -13.08 6.70
CA GLY A 38 -7.84 -13.46 8.11
C GLY A 38 -9.19 -13.30 8.81
N ASP A 39 -10.19 -12.70 8.15
CA ASP A 39 -11.55 -12.61 8.68
C ASP A 39 -12.31 -13.93 8.47
N ASP A 40 -13.49 -14.04 9.09
CA ASP A 40 -14.35 -15.22 8.98
C ASP A 40 -14.68 -15.50 7.49
N PRO A 41 -14.51 -16.75 6.99
CA PRO A 41 -14.91 -17.13 5.64
C PRO A 41 -16.37 -16.79 5.28
N ALA A 42 -17.26 -16.71 6.26
CA ALA A 42 -18.65 -16.28 6.08
C ALA A 42 -18.75 -14.83 5.57
N GLU A 43 -17.77 -13.98 5.83
CA GLU A 43 -17.71 -12.61 5.33
C GLU A 43 -17.48 -12.58 3.81
N LEU A 44 -16.72 -13.52 3.25
CA LEU A 44 -16.57 -13.63 1.79
C LEU A 44 -17.90 -13.97 1.12
N VAL A 45 -18.66 -14.90 1.71
CA VAL A 45 -19.98 -15.28 1.19
C VAL A 45 -20.94 -14.09 1.26
N SER A 46 -20.90 -13.36 2.37
CA SER A 46 -21.69 -12.14 2.57
C SER A 46 -21.32 -11.05 1.56
N ALA A 47 -20.01 -10.88 1.28
CA ALA A 47 -19.51 -9.94 0.29
C ALA A 47 -20.04 -10.25 -1.11
N ILE A 48 -19.98 -11.52 -1.53
CA ILE A 48 -20.49 -11.95 -2.85
C ILE A 48 -21.98 -11.61 -2.97
N ARG A 49 -22.78 -11.97 -1.96
CA ARG A 49 -24.24 -11.71 -1.97
C ARG A 49 -24.55 -10.21 -2.03
N ALA A 50 -23.87 -9.41 -1.23
CA ALA A 50 -24.07 -7.96 -1.19
C ALA A 50 -23.72 -7.29 -2.52
N ILE A 51 -22.60 -7.68 -3.13
CA ILE A 51 -22.12 -7.10 -4.39
C ILE A 51 -23.02 -7.47 -5.57
N VAL A 52 -23.53 -8.71 -5.60
CA VAL A 52 -24.51 -9.17 -6.59
C VAL A 52 -25.83 -8.39 -6.47
N ALA A 53 -26.24 -8.04 -5.24
CA ALA A 53 -27.40 -7.18 -5.00
C ALA A 53 -27.18 -5.69 -5.36
N GLY A 54 -26.01 -5.34 -5.90
CA GLY A 54 -25.65 -3.96 -6.26
C GLY A 54 -25.06 -3.15 -5.10
N GLY A 55 -24.85 -3.77 -3.94
CA GLY A 55 -24.27 -3.14 -2.77
C GLY A 55 -22.73 -3.10 -2.78
N THR A 56 -22.19 -2.61 -1.66
CA THR A 56 -20.76 -2.71 -1.34
C THR A 56 -20.56 -3.49 -0.05
N PHE A 57 -19.43 -4.17 0.09
CA PHE A 57 -19.11 -4.93 1.29
C PHE A 57 -17.62 -4.86 1.62
N TYR A 58 -17.32 -4.53 2.87
CA TYR A 58 -15.98 -4.54 3.42
C TYR A 58 -15.98 -5.46 4.64
N SER A 59 -15.00 -6.34 4.72
CA SER A 59 -14.87 -7.23 5.87
C SER A 59 -14.63 -6.45 7.17
N THR A 60 -14.84 -7.07 8.33
CA THR A 60 -14.79 -6.37 9.63
C THR A 60 -13.47 -5.64 9.82
N SER A 61 -12.33 -6.31 9.60
CA SER A 61 -10.99 -5.72 9.71
C SER A 61 -10.76 -4.56 8.75
N VAL A 62 -11.36 -4.62 7.56
CA VAL A 62 -11.26 -3.57 6.54
C VAL A 62 -12.13 -2.38 6.89
N SER A 63 -13.35 -2.62 7.38
CA SER A 63 -14.30 -1.61 7.80
C SER A 63 -13.79 -0.79 8.99
N GLU A 64 -13.25 -1.48 10.01
CA GLU A 64 -12.60 -0.82 11.15
C GLU A 64 -11.47 0.09 10.66
N ARG A 65 -10.64 -0.42 9.76
CA ARG A 65 -9.52 0.35 9.23
C ARG A 65 -9.95 1.56 8.43
N ILE A 66 -10.96 1.44 7.57
CA ILE A 66 -11.58 2.57 6.85
C ILE A 66 -12.14 3.61 7.84
N SER A 67 -12.73 3.17 8.96
CA SER A 67 -13.31 4.07 9.96
C SER A 67 -12.25 4.80 10.80
N THR A 68 -11.12 4.14 11.08
CA THR A 68 -9.99 4.69 11.84
C THR A 68 -9.01 5.47 10.97
N ALA A 69 -9.09 5.32 9.64
CA ALA A 69 -8.33 6.13 8.72
C ALA A 69 -8.73 7.59 8.94
N PRO A 70 -7.77 8.49 9.24
CA PRO A 70 -8.09 9.89 9.40
C PRO A 70 -8.82 10.35 8.14
N ARG A 71 -10.05 10.85 8.30
CA ARG A 71 -10.79 11.56 7.25
C ARG A 71 -10.03 12.86 6.98
N GLY A 72 -8.97 12.76 6.18
CA GLY A 72 -8.10 13.87 5.86
C GLY A 72 -7.55 13.68 4.48
N ASP A 73 -7.80 14.66 3.62
CA ASP A 73 -7.13 14.86 2.35
C ASP A 73 -5.64 14.55 2.48
N GLY A 74 -5.16 13.54 1.79
CA GLY A 74 -3.78 13.11 1.94
C GLY A 74 -3.46 12.02 0.94
N GLU A 75 -3.11 12.43 -0.29
CA GLU A 75 -2.15 11.68 -1.09
C GLU A 75 -1.11 11.07 -0.14
N SER A 76 -1.06 9.73 -0.04
CA SER A 76 -0.07 9.02 0.77
C SER A 76 1.27 9.72 0.56
N LYS A 77 2.03 10.11 1.60
CA LYS A 77 3.33 10.80 1.38
C LYS A 77 4.28 10.01 0.45
N LEU A 78 4.00 8.73 0.21
CA LEU A 78 4.59 7.91 -0.84
C LEU A 78 4.31 8.38 -2.28
N SER A 79 3.14 8.94 -2.62
CA SER A 79 2.84 9.48 -3.94
C SER A 79 3.66 10.72 -4.27
N MET A 80 4.19 11.42 -3.26
CA MET A 80 5.14 12.53 -3.43
C MET A 80 6.58 12.06 -3.73
N LEU A 81 6.84 10.76 -3.61
CA LEU A 81 8.13 10.17 -3.90
C LEU A 81 8.25 9.80 -5.38
N SER A 82 9.38 10.16 -5.98
CA SER A 82 9.77 9.66 -7.30
C SER A 82 10.03 8.15 -7.25
N SER A 83 10.00 7.50 -8.42
CA SER A 83 10.29 6.07 -8.54
C SER A 83 11.64 5.68 -7.92
N ARG A 84 12.66 6.55 -8.03
CA ARG A 84 14.00 6.32 -7.46
C ARG A 84 14.03 6.46 -5.94
N GLU A 85 13.30 7.42 -5.39
CA GLU A 85 13.16 7.58 -3.94
C GLU A 85 12.37 6.40 -3.35
N LEU A 86 11.30 5.97 -4.01
CA LEU A 86 10.49 4.83 -3.57
C LEU A 86 11.29 3.52 -3.65
N GLU A 87 12.11 3.34 -4.68
CA GLU A 87 13.07 2.23 -4.79
C GLU A 87 14.11 2.26 -3.66
N THR A 88 14.71 3.42 -3.39
CA THR A 88 15.67 3.61 -2.29
C THR A 88 15.03 3.27 -0.93
N LEU A 89 13.79 3.71 -0.70
CA LEU A 89 13.03 3.44 0.52
C LEU A 89 12.78 1.94 0.72
N ARG A 90 12.47 1.20 -0.34
CA ARG A 90 12.32 -0.28 -0.29
C ARG A 90 13.61 -0.96 0.15
N TYR A 91 14.76 -0.53 -0.36
CA TYR A 91 16.03 -1.14 0.04
C TYR A 91 16.42 -0.80 1.50
N ILE A 92 16.11 0.42 1.97
CA ILE A 92 16.28 0.79 3.38
C ILE A 92 15.42 -0.11 4.28
N ALA A 93 14.17 -0.36 3.88
CA ALA A 93 13.26 -1.23 4.62
C ALA A 93 13.73 -2.69 4.68
N LYS A 94 14.47 -3.16 3.67
CA LYS A 94 15.16 -4.46 3.66
C LYS A 94 16.43 -4.52 4.51
N GLY A 95 16.80 -3.42 5.19
CA GLY A 95 17.99 -3.35 6.03
C GLY A 95 19.31 -3.13 5.27
N LEU A 96 19.28 -2.92 3.96
CA LEU A 96 20.50 -2.74 3.16
C LEU A 96 21.17 -1.40 3.50
N SER A 97 22.49 -1.38 3.55
CA SER A 97 23.32 -0.18 3.73
C SER A 97 23.44 0.65 2.44
N LYS A 98 23.85 1.92 2.54
CA LYS A 98 24.05 2.79 1.36
C LYS A 98 25.06 2.20 0.36
N LYS A 99 26.05 1.43 0.86
CA LYS A 99 27.07 0.76 0.04
C LYS A 99 26.50 -0.43 -0.74
N GLU A 100 25.51 -1.13 -0.18
CA GLU A 100 24.81 -2.23 -0.84
C GLU A 100 23.74 -1.74 -1.82
N ILE A 101 23.11 -0.59 -1.54
CA ILE A 101 22.09 0.01 -2.42
C ILE A 101 22.69 0.55 -3.71
N ALA A 102 23.87 1.17 -3.63
CA ALA A 102 24.55 1.78 -4.77
C ALA A 102 24.70 0.85 -5.99
N PRO A 103 25.24 -0.38 -5.86
CA PRO A 103 25.34 -1.30 -6.99
C PRO A 103 23.97 -1.78 -7.49
N LEU A 104 22.98 -1.96 -6.61
CA LEU A 104 21.62 -2.38 -7.01
C LEU A 104 20.89 -1.33 -7.86
N MET A 105 21.18 -0.05 -7.64
CA MET A 105 20.59 1.06 -8.38
C MET A 105 21.49 1.57 -9.53
N HIS A 106 22.67 0.97 -9.72
CA HIS A 106 23.70 1.40 -10.70
C HIS A 106 24.11 2.87 -10.55
N ILE A 107 24.25 3.36 -9.31
CA ILE A 107 24.64 4.74 -8.99
C ILE A 107 25.73 4.78 -7.92
N SER A 108 26.34 5.95 -7.70
CA SER A 108 27.33 6.11 -6.65
C SER A 108 26.69 6.12 -5.25
N VAL A 109 27.46 5.73 -4.22
CA VAL A 109 27.03 5.84 -2.81
C VAL A 109 26.63 7.28 -2.44
N LYS A 110 27.32 8.27 -3.02
CA LYS A 110 26.99 9.70 -2.86
C LYS A 110 25.62 10.06 -3.44
N THR A 111 25.24 9.43 -4.55
CA THR A 111 23.92 9.61 -5.15
C THR A 111 22.84 8.96 -4.30
N VAL A 112 23.08 7.76 -3.76
CA VAL A 112 22.18 7.13 -2.78
C VAL A 112 21.98 8.04 -1.57
N ASP A 113 23.07 8.61 -1.03
CA ASP A 113 23.01 9.53 0.10
C ASP A 113 22.09 10.73 -0.18
N LYS A 114 22.21 11.34 -1.36
CA LYS A 114 21.31 12.40 -1.80
C LYS A 114 19.84 11.96 -1.82
N HIS A 115 19.53 10.77 -2.33
CA HIS A 115 18.17 10.24 -2.33
C HIS A 115 17.64 9.99 -0.91
N VAL A 116 18.48 9.49 0.01
CA VAL A 116 18.10 9.32 1.43
C VAL A 116 17.78 10.66 2.07
N THR A 117 18.60 11.69 1.84
CA THR A 117 18.35 13.04 2.38
C THR A 117 17.06 13.64 1.82
N GLN A 118 16.78 13.46 0.52
CA GLN A 118 15.53 13.90 -0.09
C GLN A 118 14.31 13.16 0.46
N LEU A 119 14.41 11.83 0.65
CA LEU A 119 13.40 11.01 1.32
C LEU A 119 13.11 11.52 2.73
N MET A 120 14.16 11.72 3.54
CA MET A 120 14.03 12.21 4.93
C MET A 120 13.32 13.56 4.97
N SER A 121 13.66 14.46 4.05
CA SER A 121 13.04 15.78 3.93
C SER A 121 11.56 15.69 3.51
N LYS A 122 11.24 14.93 2.46
CA LYS A 122 9.86 14.79 1.95
C LYS A 122 8.93 14.08 2.93
N LEU A 123 9.44 13.08 3.65
CA LEU A 123 8.65 12.30 4.60
C LEU A 123 8.63 12.93 5.99
N GLU A 124 9.48 13.94 6.24
CA GLU A 124 9.71 14.55 7.56
C GLU A 124 10.17 13.52 8.61
N ILE A 125 10.99 12.56 8.17
CA ILE A 125 11.53 11.48 9.00
C ILE A 125 13.04 11.57 8.96
N HIS A 126 13.67 11.91 10.09
CA HIS A 126 15.11 12.16 10.15
C HIS A 126 15.94 10.98 10.66
N ASP A 127 15.30 9.84 10.92
CA ASP A 127 15.95 8.62 11.38
C ASP A 127 15.79 7.47 10.38
N ARG A 128 16.88 6.76 10.09
CA ARG A 128 16.89 5.64 9.13
C ARG A 128 16.01 4.48 9.61
N VAL A 129 16.00 4.21 10.92
CA VAL A 129 15.18 3.14 11.50
C VAL A 129 13.70 3.52 11.46
N ALA A 130 13.37 4.78 11.72
CA ALA A 130 12.03 5.31 11.52
C ALA A 130 11.58 5.24 10.04
N LEU A 131 12.47 5.53 9.09
CA LEU A 131 12.22 5.37 7.65
C LEU A 131 11.92 3.92 7.26
N ALA A 132 12.69 2.96 7.81
CA ALA A 132 12.44 1.54 7.58
C ALA A 132 11.08 1.10 8.16
N ARG A 133 10.77 1.50 9.40
CA ARG A 133 9.47 1.23 10.04
C ARG A 133 8.31 1.86 9.26
N TYR A 134 8.48 3.08 8.78
CA TYR A 134 7.50 3.75 7.93
C TYR A 134 7.22 2.92 6.68
N ALA A 135 8.25 2.49 5.96
CA ALA A 135 8.09 1.69 4.75
C ALA A 135 7.38 0.35 4.99
N ILE A 136 7.65 -0.33 6.11
CA ILE A 136 6.95 -1.56 6.50
C ILE A 136 5.48 -1.27 6.80
N ARG A 137 5.18 -0.21 7.56
CA ARG A 137 3.81 0.21 7.89
C ARG A 137 2.98 0.53 6.65
N GLU A 138 3.57 1.23 5.68
CA GLU A 138 2.93 1.55 4.41
C GLU A 138 2.88 0.36 3.43
N GLY A 139 3.38 -0.82 3.82
CA GLY A 139 3.35 -2.05 3.02
C GLY A 139 4.22 -2.01 1.77
N LEU A 140 5.33 -1.29 1.80
CA LEU A 140 6.33 -1.30 0.71
C LEU A 140 7.17 -2.59 0.71
N VAL A 141 7.33 -3.22 1.87
CA VAL A 141 8.04 -4.49 2.06
C VAL A 141 7.26 -5.32 3.08
N ALA A 142 7.14 -6.63 2.85
CA ALA A 142 6.58 -7.54 3.83
C ALA A 142 7.55 -7.69 5.02
N PRO A 143 7.05 -7.78 6.27
CA PRO A 143 7.89 -7.94 7.46
C PRO A 143 8.69 -9.25 7.43
#